data_AF-A0A8C7L644-F1
#
_entry.id   AF-A0A8C7L644-F1
#
_cell.length_a   1.000
_cell.length_b   1.000
_cell.length_c   1.000
_cell.angle_alpha   90.00
_cell.angle_beta   90.00
_cell.angle_gamma   90.00
#
_symmetry.space_group_name_H-M   'P 1'
#
loop_
_entity.id
_entity.type
_entity.pdbx_description
1 polymer ?
#
loop_
_entity_poly.entity_id
_entity_poly.type
_entity_poly.pdbx_seq_one_letter_code
_entity_poly.pdbx_strand_id
1 'polypeptide(L)'
;MSMHKRVLIGKQKHGELPPICSDVRQKQRISIDTLPPEVKAPFPSEPVIPLRTKTIKEFQEDMDRATTSGDWRDVRDFYLTTFDSFLEINAAFKREANAPFNTIEDSGVNSTFLNAVYDALLCTPQDIQKSVLKGIINSLLKEWKGPRTKDDLRAYFILVQNPQYSSTSTYVIYAHLLRQIAGLSEADHHFLVHWFKKLSPRRFRQLVERFLHFISTRLLPAPPDELPPLTRCSWWIPAATKVLALFNAANSISTPPIMSFTDFYNITLDHIDIMEQYRTWQSHGNSNKFSFCQFPFILSTVVKKAIIQRDSEQQMISMARQSLVNKVSRRQRVDMNLLFLNIKVRRAQLLSDSLDELSRKRADLKKKLKVTFVGEAGLDMGGLTKEWFLLLVRQIFHIDYGMFTYLKDSRCHWFSSWKCDNYSEFQLVGTVSFHS
;
A
#
# COMPACT_ATOMS: atom_id res chain seq x y z
N MET A 1 15.23 -66.18 27.76
CA MET A 1 14.24 -66.12 26.66
C MET A 1 13.30 -64.94 26.96
N SER A 2 13.55 -63.76 26.38
CA SER A 2 12.88 -63.19 25.16
C SER A 2 11.43 -62.78 25.46
N MET A 3 10.89 -61.57 25.23
CA MET A 3 11.07 -60.52 24.21
C MET A 3 10.75 -59.13 24.81
N HIS A 4 11.54 -58.07 24.59
CA HIS A 4 11.47 -57.09 23.50
C HIS A 4 10.17 -56.25 23.39
N LYS A 5 10.24 -54.97 23.83
CA LYS A 5 9.60 -53.83 23.14
C LYS A 5 10.47 -52.57 23.29
N ARG A 6 11.08 -52.15 22.17
CA ARG A 6 11.84 -50.92 21.99
C ARG A 6 10.88 -49.72 21.99
N VAL A 7 11.25 -48.64 22.69
CA VAL A 7 10.70 -47.29 22.46
C VAL A 7 11.79 -46.41 21.88
N LEU A 8 11.38 -45.62 20.90
CA LEU A 8 12.13 -44.90 19.88
C LEU A 8 13.02 -43.78 20.42
N ILE A 9 14.25 -43.70 19.90
CA ILE A 9 15.10 -42.51 19.94
C ILE A 9 14.93 -41.79 18.59
N GLY A 10 14.23 -40.66 18.59
CA GLY A 10 14.18 -39.73 17.46
C GLY A 10 14.97 -38.47 17.79
N LYS A 11 16.13 -38.30 17.14
CA LYS A 11 16.96 -37.08 17.19
C LYS A 11 16.18 -35.89 16.61
N GLN A 12 15.84 -34.89 17.42
CA GLN A 12 15.43 -33.57 16.93
C GLN A 12 16.69 -32.81 16.47
N LYS A 13 16.79 -32.57 15.15
CA LYS A 13 17.74 -31.63 14.57
C LYS A 13 17.33 -30.20 14.94
N HIS A 14 18.30 -29.41 15.39
CA HIS A 14 18.19 -27.97 15.58
C HIS A 14 17.76 -27.29 14.26
N GLY A 15 16.66 -26.56 14.31
CA GLY A 15 16.28 -25.61 13.26
C GLY A 15 16.92 -24.26 13.57
N GLU A 16 18.02 -23.96 12.88
CA GLU A 16 18.57 -22.61 12.77
C GLU A 16 17.60 -21.75 11.93
N LEU A 17 17.35 -20.52 12.39
CA LEU A 17 16.66 -19.50 11.60
C LEU A 17 17.60 -19.02 10.47
N PRO A 18 17.12 -18.85 9.23
CA PRO A 18 17.97 -18.35 8.15
C PRO A 18 18.27 -16.85 8.35
N PRO A 19 19.46 -16.38 7.95
CA PRO A 19 19.83 -14.98 8.05
C PRO A 19 19.12 -14.14 6.97
N ILE A 20 18.86 -12.88 7.30
CA ILE A 20 18.37 -11.86 6.36
C ILE A 20 19.51 -11.57 5.37
N CYS A 21 19.34 -12.00 4.12
CA CYS A 21 20.31 -11.74 3.06
C CYS A 21 20.06 -10.36 2.43
N SER A 22 21.06 -9.50 2.52
CA SER A 22 21.21 -8.27 1.75
C SER A 22 21.89 -8.60 0.41
N ASP A 23 21.13 -8.78 -0.67
CA ASP A 23 21.67 -8.67 -2.03
C ASP A 23 20.55 -8.37 -3.04
N VAL A 24 20.51 -7.11 -3.47
CA VAL A 24 19.65 -6.59 -4.54
C VAL A 24 20.56 -6.24 -5.71
N ARG A 25 20.52 -7.06 -6.77
CA ARG A 25 20.81 -6.82 -8.21
C ARG A 25 21.70 -7.92 -8.79
N GLN A 26 21.19 -8.64 -9.80
CA GLN A 26 21.59 -8.42 -11.19
C GLN A 26 20.75 -9.26 -12.17
N LYS A 27 20.38 -8.59 -13.26
CA LYS A 27 19.70 -9.09 -14.45
C LYS A 27 20.44 -10.31 -15.05
N GLN A 28 19.73 -11.41 -15.28
CA GLN A 28 20.12 -12.36 -16.32
C GLN A 28 19.55 -11.90 -17.66
N ARG A 29 20.45 -11.37 -18.50
CA ARG A 29 20.29 -11.25 -19.95
C ARG A 29 20.26 -12.67 -20.51
N ILE A 30 19.15 -13.08 -21.12
CA ILE A 30 19.12 -14.30 -21.93
C ILE A 30 19.55 -13.90 -23.36
N SER A 31 20.55 -14.61 -23.86
CA SER A 31 21.13 -14.51 -25.20
C SER A 31 20.10 -14.89 -26.26
N ILE A 32 19.99 -14.05 -27.29
CA ILE A 32 19.29 -14.34 -28.55
C ILE A 32 20.23 -15.21 -29.37
N ASP A 33 19.84 -16.43 -29.72
CA ASP A 33 20.25 -17.05 -30.98
C ASP A 33 19.29 -18.17 -31.43
N THR A 34 18.81 -18.01 -32.66
CA THR A 34 18.26 -18.99 -33.61
C THR A 34 17.01 -19.80 -33.25
N LEU A 35 15.86 -19.35 -33.77
CA LEU A 35 14.69 -20.21 -34.09
C LEU A 35 14.30 -20.02 -35.58
N PRO A 36 13.75 -21.06 -36.26
CA PRO A 36 13.57 -21.09 -37.72
C PRO A 36 12.36 -20.28 -38.22
N PRO A 37 12.25 -19.98 -39.53
CA PRO A 37 11.25 -19.06 -40.06
C PRO A 37 9.84 -19.69 -40.15
N GLU A 38 8.89 -18.96 -39.56
CA GLU A 38 7.45 -18.85 -39.79
C GLU A 38 6.65 -20.03 -40.39
N VAL A 39 5.66 -20.49 -39.63
CA VAL A 39 4.31 -20.71 -40.16
C VAL A 39 3.40 -19.69 -39.46
N LYS A 40 3.17 -18.55 -40.12
CA LYS A 40 2.18 -17.54 -39.70
C LYS A 40 0.79 -18.19 -39.69
N ALA A 41 0.29 -18.52 -38.51
CA ALA A 41 -1.14 -18.68 -38.31
C ALA A 41 -1.82 -17.31 -38.60
N PRO A 42 -3.00 -17.26 -39.24
CA PRO A 42 -3.71 -16.00 -39.43
C PRO A 42 -3.93 -15.34 -38.08
N PHE A 43 -3.47 -14.10 -37.92
CA PHE A 43 -3.85 -13.29 -36.78
C PHE A 43 -5.39 -13.25 -36.72
N PRO A 44 -6.04 -13.54 -35.58
CA PRO A 44 -7.45 -13.22 -35.44
C PRO A 44 -7.59 -11.72 -35.68
N SER A 45 -8.43 -11.35 -36.65
CA SER A 45 -8.77 -9.97 -36.95
C SER A 45 -9.25 -9.28 -35.67
N GLU A 46 -8.69 -8.11 -35.38
CA GLU A 46 -9.16 -7.30 -34.24
C GLU A 46 -10.67 -7.05 -34.38
N PRO A 47 -11.45 -7.22 -33.29
CA PRO A 47 -12.88 -7.00 -33.36
C PRO A 47 -13.16 -5.54 -33.72
N VAL A 48 -13.91 -5.34 -34.82
CA VAL A 48 -14.33 -3.99 -35.24
C VAL A 48 -15.27 -3.43 -34.18
N ILE A 49 -14.87 -2.32 -33.55
CA ILE A 49 -15.67 -1.65 -32.54
C ILE A 49 -16.90 -1.02 -33.23
N PRO A 50 -18.14 -1.32 -32.77
CA PRO A 50 -19.34 -0.68 -33.29
C PRO A 50 -19.23 0.85 -33.20
N LEU A 51 -19.56 1.55 -34.28
CA LEU A 51 -19.59 3.03 -34.27
C LEU A 51 -20.82 3.51 -33.50
N ARG A 52 -20.59 4.11 -32.33
CA ARG A 52 -21.62 4.83 -31.57
C ARG A 52 -21.29 6.32 -31.56
N THR A 53 -22.19 7.13 -32.10
CA THR A 53 -21.99 8.58 -32.28
C THR A 53 -22.80 9.45 -31.33
N LYS A 54 -23.49 8.85 -30.36
CA LYS A 54 -24.40 9.58 -29.47
C LYS A 54 -23.66 10.67 -28.70
N THR A 55 -24.08 11.91 -28.88
CA THR A 55 -23.41 13.06 -28.25
C THR A 55 -23.93 13.31 -26.83
N ILE A 56 -23.20 14.13 -26.06
CA ILE A 56 -23.62 14.56 -24.72
C ILE A 56 -25.00 15.25 -24.78
N LYS A 57 -25.21 16.09 -25.79
CA LYS A 57 -26.47 16.86 -25.95
C LYS A 57 -27.64 15.93 -26.23
N GLU A 58 -27.50 15.02 -27.19
CA GLU A 58 -28.53 14.04 -27.52
C GLU A 58 -28.88 13.16 -26.30
N PHE A 59 -27.88 12.73 -25.54
CA PHE A 59 -28.14 11.97 -24.31
C PHE A 59 -28.88 12.79 -23.24
N GLN A 60 -28.54 14.07 -23.06
CA GLN A 60 -29.24 14.95 -22.12
C GLN A 60 -30.68 15.22 -22.57
N GLU A 61 -30.90 15.45 -23.86
CA GLU A 61 -32.25 15.62 -24.42
C GLU A 61 -33.11 14.37 -24.20
N ASP A 62 -32.54 13.17 -24.37
CA ASP A 62 -33.26 11.91 -24.09
C ASP A 62 -33.61 11.77 -22.61
N MET A 63 -32.69 12.16 -21.71
CA MET A 63 -32.93 12.17 -20.27
C MET A 63 -34.02 13.17 -19.86
N ASP A 64 -33.99 14.38 -20.41
CA ASP A 64 -34.97 15.44 -20.13
C ASP A 64 -36.36 15.05 -20.66
N ARG A 65 -36.41 14.48 -21.87
CA ARG A 65 -37.64 13.92 -22.44
C ARG A 65 -38.20 12.79 -21.59
N ALA A 66 -37.38 11.83 -21.17
CA ALA A 66 -37.81 10.71 -20.32
C ALA A 66 -38.30 11.19 -18.95
N THR A 67 -37.65 12.20 -18.36
CA THR A 67 -38.05 12.78 -17.08
C THR A 67 -39.39 13.51 -17.18
N THR A 68 -39.64 14.20 -18.29
CA THR A 68 -40.88 14.96 -18.52
C THR A 68 -42.05 14.07 -18.94
N SER A 69 -41.80 13.08 -19.80
CA SER A 69 -42.83 12.21 -20.36
C SER A 69 -43.12 10.97 -19.51
N GLY A 70 -42.18 10.56 -18.65
CA GLY A 70 -42.20 9.28 -17.94
C GLY A 70 -41.83 8.07 -18.82
N ASP A 71 -41.55 8.27 -20.11
CA ASP A 71 -41.15 7.20 -21.03
C ASP A 71 -39.63 7.04 -21.08
N TRP A 72 -39.15 5.97 -20.44
CA TRP A 72 -37.71 5.69 -20.31
C TRP A 72 -37.16 4.73 -21.36
N ARG A 73 -37.91 4.40 -22.42
CA ARG A 73 -37.50 3.39 -23.42
C ARG A 73 -36.13 3.68 -24.03
N ASP A 74 -35.93 4.87 -24.60
CA ASP A 74 -34.68 5.24 -25.28
C ASP A 74 -33.47 5.24 -24.31
N VAL A 75 -33.68 5.76 -23.09
CA VAL A 75 -32.65 5.79 -22.04
C VAL A 75 -32.31 4.37 -21.58
N ARG A 76 -33.32 3.54 -21.34
CA ARG A 76 -33.14 2.13 -20.95
C ARG A 76 -32.39 1.36 -22.02
N ASP A 77 -32.79 1.49 -23.28
CA ASP A 77 -32.18 0.77 -24.39
C ASP A 77 -30.71 1.22 -24.59
N PHE A 78 -30.43 2.52 -24.43
CA PHE A 78 -29.05 3.03 -24.39
C PHE A 78 -28.20 2.36 -23.30
N TYR A 79 -28.66 2.35 -22.05
CA TYR A 79 -27.92 1.74 -20.93
C TYR A 79 -27.76 0.23 -21.10
N LEU A 80 -28.82 -0.47 -21.53
CA LEU A 80 -28.80 -1.91 -21.77
C LEU A 80 -27.75 -2.29 -22.80
N THR A 81 -27.76 -1.64 -23.97
CA THR A 81 -26.77 -1.96 -25.00
C THR A 81 -25.37 -1.56 -24.56
N THR A 82 -25.20 -0.38 -23.93
CA THR A 82 -23.87 0.11 -23.52
C THR A 82 -23.16 -0.83 -22.56
N PHE A 83 -23.86 -1.37 -21.57
CA PHE A 83 -23.27 -2.21 -20.52
C PHE A 83 -23.42 -3.72 -20.78
N ASP A 84 -23.86 -4.13 -21.97
CA ASP A 84 -24.00 -5.55 -22.33
C ASP A 84 -22.66 -6.28 -22.48
N SER A 85 -21.63 -5.57 -22.96
CA SER A 85 -20.30 -6.13 -23.16
C SER A 85 -19.18 -5.09 -23.08
N PHE A 86 -17.94 -5.54 -22.88
CA PHE A 86 -16.78 -4.65 -22.96
C PHE A 86 -16.64 -3.98 -24.33
N LEU A 87 -17.05 -4.65 -25.41
CA LEU A 87 -17.05 -4.08 -26.75
C LEU A 87 -18.00 -2.88 -26.84
N GLU A 88 -19.22 -3.01 -26.32
CA GLU A 88 -20.22 -1.94 -26.33
C GLU A 88 -19.85 -0.76 -25.41
N ILE A 89 -19.20 -1.05 -24.27
CA ILE A 89 -18.66 -0.02 -23.38
C ILE A 89 -17.61 0.81 -24.13
N ASN A 90 -16.68 0.14 -24.84
CA ASN A 90 -15.68 0.83 -25.63
C ASN A 90 -16.32 1.59 -26.80
N ALA A 91 -17.27 0.99 -27.50
CA ALA A 91 -18.03 1.66 -28.57
C ALA A 91 -18.68 2.96 -28.09
N ALA A 92 -19.31 2.95 -26.91
CA ALA A 92 -20.04 4.09 -26.38
C ALA A 92 -19.12 5.23 -25.87
N PHE A 93 -17.98 4.89 -25.27
CA PHE A 93 -17.16 5.87 -24.55
C PHE A 93 -15.80 6.19 -25.17
N LYS A 94 -15.37 5.48 -26.21
CA LYS A 94 -14.11 5.78 -26.92
C LYS A 94 -14.34 6.94 -27.89
N ARG A 95 -13.49 7.98 -27.84
CA ARG A 95 -13.63 9.19 -28.68
C ARG A 95 -13.58 8.90 -30.17
N GLU A 96 -12.71 7.98 -30.58
CA GLU A 96 -12.57 7.54 -31.97
C GLU A 96 -12.56 6.02 -31.99
N ALA A 97 -13.60 5.40 -32.59
CA ALA A 97 -13.80 3.96 -32.55
C ALA A 97 -12.58 3.17 -33.06
N ASN A 98 -11.98 3.62 -34.17
CA ASN A 98 -10.89 2.91 -34.85
C ASN A 98 -9.49 3.37 -34.43
N ALA A 99 -9.37 4.40 -33.58
CA ALA A 99 -8.05 4.84 -33.13
C ALA A 99 -7.49 3.86 -32.08
N PRO A 100 -6.21 3.47 -32.15
CA PRO A 100 -5.65 2.45 -31.27
C PRO A 100 -5.59 2.92 -29.81
N PHE A 101 -5.31 4.20 -29.54
CA PHE A 101 -5.12 4.79 -28.19
C PHE A 101 -4.28 3.92 -27.23
N ASN A 102 -3.32 3.15 -27.74
CA ASN A 102 -2.59 2.14 -26.96
C ASN A 102 -1.45 2.73 -26.12
N THR A 103 -1.56 4.00 -25.70
CA THR A 103 -0.52 4.72 -24.98
C THR A 103 -0.90 4.92 -23.51
N ILE A 104 0.12 5.10 -22.67
CA ILE A 104 -0.07 5.48 -21.26
C ILE A 104 -0.61 6.90 -21.12
N GLU A 105 -0.38 7.76 -22.11
CA GLU A 105 -0.72 9.19 -22.05
C GLU A 105 -2.21 9.45 -22.22
N ASP A 106 -2.88 8.61 -23.02
CA ASP A 106 -4.26 8.81 -23.44
C ASP A 106 -5.02 7.50 -23.47
N SER A 107 -6.06 7.39 -22.64
CA SER A 107 -6.94 6.23 -22.62
C SER A 107 -7.91 6.20 -23.80
N GLY A 108 -8.07 7.31 -24.54
CA GLY A 108 -9.07 7.44 -25.60
C GLY A 108 -10.51 7.60 -25.11
N VAL A 109 -10.74 7.55 -23.78
CA VAL A 109 -12.10 7.62 -23.19
C VAL A 109 -12.60 9.06 -23.15
N ASN A 110 -13.80 9.28 -23.70
CA ASN A 110 -14.54 10.54 -23.61
C ASN A 110 -15.02 10.74 -22.16
N SER A 111 -14.14 11.31 -21.33
CA SER A 111 -14.39 11.48 -19.90
C SER A 111 -15.57 12.42 -19.61
N THR A 112 -15.82 13.43 -20.46
CA THR A 112 -16.95 14.35 -20.28
C THR A 112 -18.27 13.65 -20.53
N PHE A 113 -18.38 12.85 -21.59
CA PHE A 113 -19.57 12.03 -21.85
C PHE A 113 -19.77 10.95 -20.80
N LEU A 114 -18.71 10.24 -20.41
CA LEU A 114 -18.77 9.25 -19.35
C LEU A 114 -19.30 9.83 -18.04
N ASN A 115 -18.80 11.01 -17.65
CA ASN A 115 -19.25 11.69 -16.45
C ASN A 115 -20.75 12.04 -16.52
N ALA A 116 -21.23 12.56 -17.64
CA ALA A 116 -22.64 12.87 -17.82
C ALA A 116 -23.53 11.62 -17.71
N VAL A 117 -23.14 10.53 -18.36
CA VAL A 117 -23.88 9.25 -18.31
C VAL A 117 -23.90 8.66 -16.91
N TYR A 118 -22.79 8.74 -16.16
CA TYR A 118 -22.76 8.23 -14.78
C TYR A 118 -23.49 9.15 -13.79
N ASP A 119 -23.40 10.47 -13.92
CA ASP A 119 -24.13 11.38 -13.03
C ASP A 119 -25.65 11.23 -13.21
N ALA A 120 -26.12 11.00 -14.43
CA ALA A 120 -27.53 10.75 -14.73
C ALA A 120 -28.04 9.39 -14.22
N LEU A 121 -27.17 8.37 -14.12
CA LEU A 121 -27.56 6.99 -13.83
C LEU A 121 -28.33 6.85 -12.52
N LEU A 122 -27.92 7.56 -11.46
CA LEU A 122 -28.59 7.50 -10.16
C LEU A 122 -29.98 8.17 -10.16
N CYS A 123 -30.27 9.02 -11.14
CA CYS A 123 -31.57 9.65 -11.33
C CYS A 123 -32.53 8.80 -12.16
N THR A 124 -32.06 7.71 -12.78
CA THR A 124 -32.91 6.81 -13.56
C THR A 124 -33.75 5.86 -12.68
N PRO A 125 -34.87 5.33 -13.18
CA PRO A 125 -35.64 4.29 -12.51
C PRO A 125 -34.81 3.07 -12.05
N GLN A 126 -35.21 2.45 -10.94
CA GLN A 126 -34.46 1.34 -10.33
C GLN A 126 -34.31 0.12 -11.24
N ASP A 127 -35.23 -0.13 -12.16
CA ASP A 127 -35.16 -1.22 -13.14
C ASP A 127 -34.02 -0.99 -14.15
N ILE A 128 -33.78 0.26 -14.58
CA ILE A 128 -32.65 0.63 -15.43
C ILE A 128 -31.34 0.45 -14.67
N GLN A 129 -31.28 0.96 -13.43
CA GLN A 129 -30.13 0.78 -12.54
C GLN A 129 -29.77 -0.70 -12.34
N LYS A 130 -30.76 -1.56 -12.07
CA LYS A 130 -30.57 -3.01 -11.93
C LYS A 130 -30.13 -3.65 -13.25
N SER A 131 -30.64 -3.18 -14.38
CA SER A 131 -30.29 -3.67 -15.71
C SER A 131 -28.83 -3.39 -16.06
N VAL A 132 -28.32 -2.19 -15.74
CA VAL A 132 -26.90 -1.86 -15.87
C VAL A 132 -26.03 -2.81 -15.06
N LEU A 133 -26.38 -3.04 -13.79
CA LEU A 133 -25.64 -3.97 -12.92
C LEU A 133 -25.66 -5.40 -13.47
N LYS A 134 -26.79 -5.86 -14.02
CA LYS A 134 -26.92 -7.17 -14.67
C LYS A 134 -26.00 -7.28 -15.91
N GLY A 135 -25.95 -6.24 -16.75
CA GLY A 135 -25.03 -6.18 -17.90
C GLY A 135 -23.56 -6.28 -17.47
N ILE A 136 -23.20 -5.55 -16.40
CA ILE A 136 -21.84 -5.61 -15.83
C ILE A 136 -21.53 -7.01 -15.30
N ILE A 137 -22.45 -7.65 -14.57
CA ILE A 137 -22.28 -9.04 -14.10
C ILE A 137 -22.02 -9.97 -15.29
N ASN A 138 -22.86 -9.91 -16.33
CA ASN A 138 -22.72 -10.75 -17.51
C ASN A 138 -21.37 -10.53 -18.20
N SER A 139 -20.91 -9.28 -18.28
CA SER A 139 -19.60 -8.93 -18.83
C SER A 139 -18.44 -9.48 -17.99
N LEU A 140 -18.54 -9.43 -16.66
CA LEU A 140 -17.50 -9.93 -15.74
C LEU A 140 -17.48 -11.45 -15.61
N LEU A 141 -18.59 -12.13 -15.85
CA LEU A 141 -18.72 -13.59 -15.77
C LEU A 141 -18.23 -14.33 -17.02
N LYS A 142 -18.18 -13.66 -18.19
CA LYS A 142 -17.63 -14.26 -19.41
C LYS A 142 -16.15 -14.61 -19.16
N GLU A 143 -15.85 -15.90 -19.00
CA GLU A 143 -14.47 -16.38 -18.83
C GLU A 143 -13.64 -16.00 -20.05
N TRP A 144 -12.72 -15.06 -19.89
CA TRP A 144 -11.87 -14.61 -20.97
C TRP A 144 -10.75 -15.62 -21.22
N LYS A 145 -10.76 -16.25 -22.40
CA LYS A 145 -9.78 -17.27 -22.82
C LYS A 145 -8.68 -16.73 -23.77
N GLY A 146 -8.65 -15.43 -24.03
CA GLY A 146 -7.69 -14.78 -24.93
C GLY A 146 -6.68 -13.84 -24.23
N PRO A 147 -5.69 -13.28 -24.96
CA PRO A 147 -4.87 -12.19 -24.44
C PRO A 147 -5.76 -10.96 -24.16
N ARG A 148 -5.54 -10.30 -23.03
CA ARG A 148 -6.25 -9.06 -22.70
C ARG A 148 -5.79 -7.94 -23.63
N THR A 149 -6.75 -7.22 -24.18
CA THR A 149 -6.55 -6.07 -25.06
C THR A 149 -6.52 -4.77 -24.26
N LYS A 150 -6.10 -3.67 -24.88
CA LYS A 150 -6.18 -2.33 -24.25
C LYS A 150 -7.62 -1.82 -24.16
N ASP A 151 -8.52 -2.29 -25.01
CA ASP A 151 -9.96 -2.04 -24.88
C ASP A 151 -10.53 -2.70 -23.61
N ASP A 152 -10.04 -3.87 -23.21
CA ASP A 152 -10.44 -4.48 -21.92
C ASP A 152 -10.02 -3.58 -20.74
N LEU A 153 -8.81 -3.00 -20.78
CA LEU A 153 -8.36 -2.07 -19.75
C LEU A 153 -9.23 -0.81 -19.70
N ARG A 154 -9.66 -0.29 -20.85
CA ARG A 154 -10.59 0.85 -20.92
C ARG A 154 -11.93 0.49 -20.30
N ALA A 155 -12.46 -0.71 -20.57
CA ALA A 155 -13.68 -1.18 -19.95
C ALA A 155 -13.53 -1.25 -18.42
N TYR A 156 -12.42 -1.77 -17.89
CA TYR A 156 -12.16 -1.74 -16.44
C TYR A 156 -12.04 -0.31 -15.89
N PHE A 157 -11.34 0.57 -16.59
CA PHE A 157 -11.20 1.98 -16.24
C PHE A 157 -12.54 2.71 -16.21
N ILE A 158 -13.46 2.38 -17.12
CA ILE A 158 -14.83 2.92 -17.16
C ILE A 158 -15.65 2.34 -16.01
N LEU A 159 -15.71 1.01 -15.90
CA LEU A 159 -16.57 0.31 -14.95
C LEU A 159 -16.25 0.64 -13.50
N VAL A 160 -14.97 0.78 -13.12
CA VAL A 160 -14.59 1.10 -11.73
C VAL A 160 -15.17 2.43 -11.25
N GLN A 161 -15.54 3.32 -12.19
CA GLN A 161 -16.10 4.63 -11.89
C GLN A 161 -17.61 4.61 -11.60
N ASN A 162 -18.31 3.50 -11.88
CA ASN A 162 -19.77 3.41 -11.75
C ASN A 162 -20.26 3.84 -10.34
N PRO A 163 -21.14 4.86 -10.24
CA PRO A 163 -21.59 5.42 -8.96
C PRO A 163 -22.49 4.49 -8.14
N GLN A 164 -23.09 3.46 -8.75
CA GLN A 164 -23.93 2.49 -8.05
C GLN A 164 -23.18 1.72 -6.95
N TYR A 165 -21.85 1.62 -7.07
CA TYR A 165 -20.97 0.96 -6.11
C TYR A 165 -20.86 1.66 -4.74
N SER A 166 -21.51 2.80 -4.56
CA SER A 166 -21.65 3.43 -3.25
C SER A 166 -22.69 2.75 -2.35
N SER A 167 -23.52 1.83 -2.87
CA SER A 167 -24.51 1.08 -2.09
C SER A 167 -24.01 -0.31 -1.70
N THR A 168 -24.22 -0.73 -0.44
CA THR A 168 -23.82 -2.06 0.07
C THR A 168 -24.41 -3.22 -0.72
N SER A 169 -25.64 -3.05 -1.26
CA SER A 169 -26.31 -4.03 -2.11
C SER A 169 -25.55 -4.38 -3.40
N THR A 170 -24.61 -3.53 -3.82
CA THR A 170 -23.81 -3.72 -5.05
C THR A 170 -22.40 -4.20 -4.79
N TYR A 171 -21.99 -4.35 -3.52
CA TYR A 171 -20.62 -4.66 -3.13
C TYR A 171 -20.12 -5.99 -3.65
N VAL A 172 -20.99 -6.98 -3.85
CA VAL A 172 -20.61 -8.26 -4.48
C VAL A 172 -20.08 -8.04 -5.89
N ILE A 173 -20.81 -7.26 -6.69
CA ILE A 173 -20.45 -6.93 -8.08
C ILE A 173 -19.16 -6.12 -8.08
N TYR A 174 -19.08 -5.12 -7.20
CA TYR A 174 -17.89 -4.28 -7.08
C TYR A 174 -16.67 -5.11 -6.71
N ALA A 175 -16.76 -5.99 -5.72
CA ALA A 175 -15.68 -6.89 -5.32
C ALA A 175 -15.18 -7.71 -6.53
N HIS A 176 -16.07 -8.33 -7.29
CA HIS A 176 -15.68 -9.12 -8.47
C HIS A 176 -14.94 -8.28 -9.52
N LEU A 177 -15.37 -7.05 -9.77
CA LEU A 177 -14.65 -6.10 -10.62
C LEU A 177 -13.24 -5.82 -10.07
N LEU A 178 -13.14 -5.49 -8.78
CA LEU A 178 -11.85 -5.20 -8.13
C LEU A 178 -10.90 -6.39 -8.16
N ARG A 179 -11.42 -7.62 -8.04
CA ARG A 179 -10.62 -8.84 -8.16
C ARG A 179 -10.01 -8.98 -9.56
N GLN A 180 -10.77 -8.69 -10.61
CA GLN A 180 -10.24 -8.73 -11.99
C GLN A 180 -9.16 -7.68 -12.19
N ILE A 181 -9.38 -6.44 -11.72
CA ILE A 181 -8.40 -5.35 -11.81
C ILE A 181 -7.15 -5.68 -11.00
N ALA A 182 -7.29 -6.19 -9.77
CA ALA A 182 -6.17 -6.59 -8.91
C ALA A 182 -5.32 -7.73 -9.51
N GLY A 183 -5.93 -8.60 -10.32
CA GLY A 183 -5.30 -9.72 -11.03
C GLY A 183 -4.76 -9.37 -12.43
N LEU A 184 -4.75 -8.10 -12.82
CA LEU A 184 -4.05 -7.66 -14.04
C LEU A 184 -2.52 -7.75 -13.88
N SER A 185 -1.82 -7.74 -15.02
CA SER A 185 -0.36 -7.74 -15.04
C SER A 185 0.19 -6.40 -14.55
N GLU A 186 1.43 -6.37 -14.07
CA GLU A 186 2.11 -5.11 -13.68
C GLU A 186 2.19 -4.11 -14.85
N ALA A 187 2.35 -4.62 -16.08
CA ALA A 187 2.32 -3.79 -17.28
C ALA A 187 0.96 -3.12 -17.46
N ASP A 188 -0.15 -3.83 -17.25
CA ASP A 188 -1.49 -3.27 -17.36
C ASP A 188 -1.84 -2.32 -16.21
N HIS A 189 -1.36 -2.61 -15.00
CA HIS A 189 -1.45 -1.68 -13.86
C HIS A 189 -0.74 -0.35 -14.18
N HIS A 190 0.40 -0.38 -14.87
CA HIS A 190 1.08 0.82 -15.30
C HIS A 190 0.19 1.71 -16.21
N PHE A 191 -0.52 1.14 -17.17
CA PHE A 191 -1.49 1.89 -17.99
C PHE A 191 -2.60 2.51 -17.13
N LEU A 192 -3.22 1.71 -16.26
CA LEU A 192 -4.30 2.19 -15.40
C LEU A 192 -3.85 3.32 -14.47
N VAL A 193 -2.67 3.23 -13.88
CA VAL A 193 -2.09 4.29 -13.03
C VAL A 193 -1.98 5.61 -13.80
N HIS A 194 -1.47 5.58 -15.04
CA HIS A 194 -1.35 6.78 -15.86
C HIS A 194 -2.71 7.33 -16.31
N TRP A 195 -3.68 6.47 -16.58
CA TRP A 195 -5.04 6.89 -16.93
C TRP A 195 -5.80 7.46 -15.73
N PHE A 196 -5.68 6.85 -14.54
CA PHE A 196 -6.28 7.37 -13.30
C PHE A 196 -5.72 8.74 -12.92
N LYS A 197 -4.44 9.00 -13.21
CA LYS A 197 -3.82 10.33 -13.03
C LYS A 197 -4.54 11.44 -13.82
N LYS A 198 -5.22 11.11 -14.93
CA LYS A 198 -5.93 12.08 -15.78
C LYS A 198 -7.37 12.36 -15.31
N LEU A 199 -7.86 11.67 -14.29
CA LEU A 199 -9.18 11.94 -13.72
C LEU A 199 -9.23 13.33 -13.08
N SER A 200 -10.40 13.97 -13.11
CA SER A 200 -10.60 15.23 -12.38
C SER A 200 -10.41 15.01 -10.86
N PRO A 201 -9.89 16.00 -10.11
CA PRO A 201 -9.68 15.85 -8.67
C PRO A 201 -10.95 15.45 -7.89
N ARG A 202 -12.12 15.97 -8.31
CA ARG A 202 -13.43 15.61 -7.73
C ARG A 202 -13.73 14.12 -7.91
N ARG A 203 -13.60 13.60 -9.13
CA ARG A 203 -13.86 12.18 -9.42
C ARG A 203 -12.86 11.27 -8.73
N PHE A 204 -11.59 11.63 -8.79
CA PHE A 204 -10.53 10.87 -8.16
C PHE A 204 -10.78 10.70 -6.65
N ARG A 205 -11.14 11.79 -5.96
CA ARG A 205 -11.51 11.77 -4.54
C ARG A 205 -12.72 10.87 -4.25
N GLN A 206 -13.81 11.02 -5.02
CA GLN A 206 -15.02 10.19 -4.86
C GLN A 206 -14.71 8.69 -4.97
N LEU A 207 -13.79 8.30 -5.86
CA LEU A 207 -13.38 6.91 -6.01
C LEU A 207 -12.56 6.43 -4.83
N VAL A 208 -11.57 7.22 -4.39
CA VAL A 208 -10.77 6.91 -3.18
C VAL A 208 -11.67 6.74 -1.96
N GLU A 209 -12.59 7.67 -1.72
CA GLU A 209 -13.57 7.58 -0.63
C GLU A 209 -14.44 6.32 -0.73
N ARG A 210 -14.87 5.94 -1.94
CA ARG A 210 -15.63 4.71 -2.17
C ARG A 210 -14.83 3.45 -1.83
N PHE A 211 -13.55 3.38 -2.23
CA PHE A 211 -12.67 2.26 -1.85
C PHE A 211 -12.49 2.17 -0.34
N LEU A 212 -12.22 3.30 0.32
CA LEU A 212 -12.05 3.36 1.76
C LEU A 212 -13.31 2.93 2.48
N HIS A 213 -14.47 3.45 2.07
CA HIS A 213 -15.77 3.07 2.62
C HIS A 213 -16.07 1.58 2.42
N PHE A 214 -15.84 1.05 1.21
CA PHE A 214 -15.98 -0.38 0.94
C PHE A 214 -15.11 -1.25 1.86
N ILE A 215 -13.84 -0.87 2.08
CA ILE A 215 -12.94 -1.57 2.99
C ILE A 215 -13.45 -1.47 4.44
N SER A 216 -13.85 -0.28 4.88
CA SER A 216 -14.33 -0.02 6.25
C SER A 216 -15.60 -0.82 6.57
N THR A 217 -16.62 -0.74 5.71
CA THR A 217 -17.86 -1.51 5.88
C THR A 217 -17.58 -3.01 5.87
N ARG A 218 -16.60 -3.47 5.08
CA ARG A 218 -16.25 -4.89 5.03
C ARG A 218 -15.50 -5.37 6.28
N LEU A 219 -14.70 -4.51 6.90
CA LEU A 219 -13.98 -4.80 8.14
C LEU A 219 -14.93 -4.80 9.34
N LEU A 220 -15.80 -3.79 9.43
CA LEU A 220 -16.74 -3.60 10.54
C LEU A 220 -18.15 -3.42 9.96
N PRO A 221 -18.85 -4.50 9.58
CA PRO A 221 -20.20 -4.40 9.04
C PRO A 221 -21.18 -3.93 10.13
N ALA A 222 -22.06 -2.99 9.77
CA ALA A 222 -23.12 -2.52 10.67
C ALA A 222 -24.31 -3.50 10.62
N PRO A 223 -24.88 -3.93 11.75
CA PRO A 223 -26.11 -4.73 11.72
C PRO A 223 -27.28 -3.89 11.14
N PRO A 224 -28.17 -4.45 10.30
CA PRO A 224 -28.31 -5.86 9.91
C PRO A 224 -27.72 -6.18 8.51
N ASP A 225 -26.58 -5.60 8.11
CA ASP A 225 -26.02 -5.83 6.75
C ASP A 225 -25.83 -7.32 6.45
N GLU A 226 -26.55 -7.81 5.44
CA GLU A 226 -26.49 -9.17 4.89
C GLU A 226 -25.24 -9.40 4.02
N LEU A 227 -24.08 -8.89 4.44
CA LEU A 227 -22.84 -9.12 3.69
C LEU A 227 -22.42 -10.59 3.82
N PRO A 228 -21.90 -11.22 2.74
CA PRO A 228 -21.44 -12.60 2.80
C PRO A 228 -20.39 -12.80 3.91
N PRO A 229 -20.33 -13.97 4.55
CA PRO A 229 -19.37 -14.21 5.63
C PRO A 229 -17.92 -14.02 5.15
N LEU A 230 -17.07 -13.46 6.02
CA LEU A 230 -15.65 -13.17 5.73
C LEU A 230 -14.88 -14.39 5.21
N THR A 231 -15.23 -15.60 5.65
CA THR A 231 -14.58 -16.85 5.25
C THR A 231 -14.72 -17.16 3.76
N ARG A 232 -15.84 -16.80 3.12
CA ARG A 232 -16.09 -17.07 1.68
C ARG A 232 -15.59 -15.95 0.77
N CYS A 233 -15.36 -14.77 1.34
CA CYS A 233 -15.08 -13.54 0.60
C CYS A 233 -13.85 -12.82 1.17
N SER A 234 -12.86 -13.58 1.65
CA SER A 234 -11.60 -13.08 2.24
C SER A 234 -10.77 -12.28 1.24
N TRP A 235 -11.01 -12.47 -0.06
CA TRP A 235 -10.33 -11.79 -1.16
C TRP A 235 -10.84 -10.36 -1.43
N TRP A 236 -11.98 -9.94 -0.85
CA TRP A 236 -12.58 -8.62 -1.10
C TRP A 236 -11.67 -7.46 -0.67
N ILE A 237 -11.23 -7.49 0.59
CA ILE A 237 -10.36 -6.47 1.17
C ILE A 237 -9.00 -6.42 0.45
N PRO A 238 -8.30 -7.55 0.22
CA PRO A 238 -7.05 -7.55 -0.55
C PRO A 238 -7.19 -6.97 -1.95
N ALA A 239 -8.25 -7.35 -2.68
CA ALA A 239 -8.50 -6.84 -4.03
C ALA A 239 -8.73 -5.32 -4.01
N ALA A 240 -9.61 -4.82 -3.13
CA ALA A 240 -9.87 -3.40 -3.00
C ALA A 240 -8.62 -2.59 -2.60
N THR A 241 -7.84 -3.11 -1.65
CA THR A 241 -6.60 -2.45 -1.19
C THR A 241 -5.56 -2.39 -2.30
N LYS A 242 -5.43 -3.45 -3.12
CA LYS A 242 -4.52 -3.46 -4.28
C LYS A 242 -4.95 -2.47 -5.35
N VAL A 243 -6.26 -2.36 -5.66
CA VAL A 243 -6.75 -1.36 -6.62
C VAL A 243 -6.58 0.06 -6.07
N LEU A 244 -6.85 0.29 -4.78
CA LEU A 244 -6.60 1.58 -4.13
C LEU A 244 -5.10 1.96 -4.17
N ALA A 245 -4.19 0.98 -4.13
CA ALA A 245 -2.76 1.22 -4.32
C ALA A 245 -2.43 1.78 -5.70
N LEU A 246 -3.19 1.43 -6.75
CA LEU A 246 -3.06 2.03 -8.09
C LEU A 246 -3.43 3.51 -8.07
N PHE A 247 -4.48 3.89 -7.32
CA PHE A 247 -4.84 5.30 -7.12
C PHE A 247 -3.74 6.03 -6.34
N ASN A 248 -3.21 5.44 -5.27
CA ASN A 248 -2.10 6.04 -4.54
C ASN A 248 -0.86 6.25 -5.44
N ALA A 249 -0.55 5.28 -6.30
CA ALA A 249 0.52 5.41 -7.30
C ALA A 249 0.21 6.54 -8.30
N ALA A 250 -1.01 6.62 -8.82
CA ALA A 250 -1.46 7.69 -9.72
C ALA A 250 -1.35 9.08 -9.08
N ASN A 251 -1.69 9.20 -7.80
CA ASN A 251 -1.52 10.43 -7.02
C ASN A 251 -0.03 10.80 -6.89
N SER A 252 0.83 9.80 -6.63
CA SER A 252 2.27 10.00 -6.39
C SER A 252 3.03 10.40 -7.65
N ILE A 253 2.63 9.89 -8.83
CA ILE A 253 3.25 10.28 -10.11
C ILE A 253 2.68 11.61 -10.66
N SER A 254 1.73 12.23 -9.97
CA SER A 254 1.13 13.51 -10.35
C SER A 254 1.89 14.67 -9.74
N THR A 255 2.10 15.72 -10.54
CA THR A 255 2.81 16.94 -10.13
C THR A 255 1.99 18.16 -10.53
N PRO A 256 1.29 18.83 -9.58
CA PRO A 256 1.19 18.50 -8.15
C PRO A 256 0.36 17.22 -7.88
N PRO A 257 0.43 16.65 -6.64
CA PRO A 257 -0.46 15.56 -6.23
C PRO A 257 -1.94 15.95 -6.40
N ILE A 258 -2.77 14.99 -6.78
CA ILE A 258 -4.22 15.19 -7.04
C ILE A 258 -4.97 15.45 -5.73
N MET A 259 -4.57 14.77 -4.66
CA MET A 259 -5.11 14.94 -3.31
C MET A 259 -4.03 14.71 -2.24
N SER A 260 -4.34 15.06 -0.99
CA SER A 260 -3.42 14.87 0.12
C SER A 260 -3.21 13.38 0.39
N PHE A 261 -1.99 12.97 0.75
CA PHE A 261 -1.73 11.59 1.15
C PHE A 261 -2.50 11.18 2.42
N THR A 262 -2.92 12.15 3.24
CA THR A 262 -3.76 11.90 4.43
C THR A 262 -5.16 11.44 4.07
N ASP A 263 -5.65 11.81 2.89
CA ASP A 263 -6.99 11.46 2.42
C ASP A 263 -7.08 9.98 2.00
N PHE A 264 -5.93 9.28 1.90
CA PHE A 264 -5.87 7.84 1.70
C PHE A 264 -5.94 7.05 3.01
N TYR A 265 -5.90 7.69 4.17
CA TYR A 265 -5.90 6.99 5.46
C TYR A 265 -7.27 6.38 5.74
N ASN A 266 -7.28 5.09 6.10
CA ASN A 266 -8.48 4.44 6.60
C ASN A 266 -8.44 4.40 8.13
N ILE A 267 -9.17 5.33 8.77
CA ILE A 267 -9.26 5.43 10.24
C ILE A 267 -9.90 4.20 10.88
N THR A 268 -10.68 3.40 10.13
CA THR A 268 -11.24 2.13 10.65
C THR A 268 -10.14 1.15 11.05
N LEU A 269 -8.95 1.27 10.47
CA LEU A 269 -7.78 0.46 10.82
C LEU A 269 -7.21 0.80 12.20
N ASP A 270 -7.59 1.93 12.80
CA ASP A 270 -7.20 2.27 14.17
C ASP A 270 -7.95 1.39 15.20
N HIS A 271 -9.04 0.73 14.79
CA HIS A 271 -9.89 -0.10 15.64
C HIS A 271 -9.71 -1.61 15.46
N ILE A 272 -8.81 -2.05 14.57
CA ILE A 272 -8.51 -3.48 14.35
C ILE A 272 -7.28 -3.92 15.15
N ASP A 273 -7.08 -5.23 15.33
CA ASP A 273 -5.83 -5.76 15.88
C ASP A 273 -4.69 -5.61 14.86
N ILE A 274 -4.09 -4.43 14.86
CA ILE A 274 -2.95 -4.11 14.01
C ILE A 274 -1.70 -4.93 14.37
N MET A 275 -1.61 -5.46 15.60
CA MET A 275 -0.49 -6.31 16.00
C MET A 275 -0.58 -7.69 15.36
N GLU A 276 -1.79 -8.22 15.15
CA GLU A 276 -2.00 -9.41 14.33
C GLU A 276 -1.61 -9.16 12.86
N GLN A 277 -1.98 -8.01 12.31
CA GLN A 277 -1.58 -7.61 10.95
C GLN A 277 -0.06 -7.55 10.81
N TYR A 278 0.62 -6.94 11.78
CA TYR A 278 2.06 -6.83 11.81
C TYR A 278 2.76 -8.19 11.96
N ARG A 279 2.25 -9.09 12.81
CA ARG A 279 2.78 -10.47 12.93
C ARG A 279 2.65 -11.24 11.61
N THR A 280 1.50 -11.13 10.95
CA THR A 280 1.25 -11.73 9.63
C THR A 280 2.21 -11.18 8.58
N TRP A 281 2.51 -9.87 8.64
CA TRP A 281 3.48 -9.24 7.77
C TRP A 281 4.92 -9.73 8.02
N GLN A 282 5.33 -9.85 9.28
CA GLN A 282 6.67 -10.36 9.64
C GLN A 282 6.88 -11.83 9.24
N SER A 283 5.82 -12.65 9.24
CA SER A 283 5.90 -14.05 8.80
C SER A 283 5.93 -14.24 7.27
N HIS A 284 6.05 -13.17 6.48
CA HIS A 284 5.91 -13.19 5.02
C HIS A 284 6.84 -14.14 4.26
N GLY A 285 7.97 -14.57 4.84
CA GLY A 285 8.79 -15.62 4.25
C GLY A 285 8.05 -16.95 4.04
N ASN A 286 6.94 -17.19 4.77
CA ASN A 286 6.22 -18.46 4.79
C ASN A 286 4.72 -18.37 4.44
N SER A 287 4.17 -17.18 4.13
CA SER A 287 2.72 -17.05 3.85
C SER A 287 2.36 -15.98 2.83
N ASN A 288 1.60 -16.35 1.79
CA ASN A 288 0.92 -15.44 0.85
C ASN A 288 -0.32 -14.74 1.48
N LYS A 289 -0.31 -14.50 2.80
CA LYS A 289 -1.43 -13.90 3.52
C LYS A 289 -1.38 -12.38 3.40
N PHE A 290 -2.53 -11.78 3.12
CA PHE A 290 -2.71 -10.33 3.08
C PHE A 290 -2.47 -9.71 4.46
N SER A 291 -1.81 -8.55 4.48
CA SER A 291 -1.72 -7.68 5.64
C SER A 291 -1.73 -6.22 5.21
N PHE A 292 -2.45 -5.36 5.92
CA PHE A 292 -2.43 -3.92 5.66
C PHE A 292 -1.03 -3.30 5.80
N CYS A 293 -0.11 -3.95 6.52
CA CYS A 293 1.29 -3.50 6.62
C CYS A 293 2.02 -3.52 5.26
N GLN A 294 1.54 -4.29 4.28
CA GLN A 294 2.05 -4.27 2.91
C GLN A 294 1.68 -2.97 2.16
N PHE A 295 0.72 -2.20 2.67
CA PHE A 295 0.17 -1.01 2.03
C PHE A 295 0.23 0.22 2.96
N PRO A 296 1.41 0.77 3.29
CA PRO A 296 1.56 1.82 4.31
C PRO A 296 0.77 3.11 4.04
N PHE A 297 0.41 3.38 2.77
CA PHE A 297 -0.33 4.59 2.40
C PHE A 297 -1.73 4.65 3.04
N ILE A 298 -2.35 3.49 3.32
CA ILE A 298 -3.70 3.42 3.91
C ILE A 298 -3.69 3.58 5.44
N LEU A 299 -2.51 3.45 6.05
CA LEU A 299 -2.35 3.44 7.51
C LEU A 299 -2.26 4.87 8.06
N SER A 300 -3.03 5.13 9.11
CA SER A 300 -2.95 6.39 9.85
C SER A 300 -1.58 6.56 10.52
N THR A 301 -1.27 7.79 10.94
CA THR A 301 -0.06 8.07 11.73
C THR A 301 -0.06 7.32 13.06
N VAL A 302 -1.23 7.14 13.69
CA VAL A 302 -1.39 6.41 14.96
C VAL A 302 -0.99 4.95 14.77
N VAL A 303 -1.51 4.31 13.73
CA VAL A 303 -1.19 2.92 13.38
C VAL A 303 0.28 2.76 12.99
N LYS A 304 0.82 3.64 12.14
CA LYS A 304 2.24 3.61 11.76
C LYS A 304 3.16 3.70 12.97
N LYS A 305 2.85 4.62 13.89
CA LYS A 305 3.58 4.76 15.15
C LYS A 305 3.53 3.47 15.96
N ALA A 306 2.35 2.86 16.11
CA ALA A 306 2.19 1.62 16.85
C ALA A 306 3.01 0.47 16.24
N ILE A 307 3.02 0.33 14.91
CA ILE A 307 3.81 -0.68 14.19
C ILE A 307 5.31 -0.45 14.40
N ILE A 308 5.80 0.78 14.19
CA ILE A 308 7.22 1.12 14.34
C ILE A 308 7.67 0.91 15.78
N GLN A 309 6.87 1.34 16.75
CA GLN A 309 7.14 1.12 18.17
C GLN A 309 7.27 -0.37 18.48
N ARG A 310 6.33 -1.20 17.98
CA ARG A 310 6.35 -2.64 18.21
C ARG A 310 7.57 -3.32 17.56
N ASP A 311 7.90 -2.95 16.34
CA ASP A 311 9.08 -3.48 15.64
C ASP A 311 10.36 -3.15 16.41
N SER A 312 10.48 -1.90 16.88
CA SER A 312 11.63 -1.49 17.70
C SER A 312 11.78 -2.32 18.98
N GLU A 313 10.68 -2.57 19.70
CA GLU A 313 10.66 -3.41 20.91
C GLU A 313 11.05 -4.85 20.62
N GLN A 314 10.56 -5.41 19.51
CA GLN A 314 10.91 -6.76 19.11
C GLN A 314 12.37 -6.89 18.71
N GLN A 315 12.90 -5.91 17.97
CA GLN A 315 14.32 -5.88 17.61
C GLN A 315 15.20 -5.75 18.87
N MET A 316 14.79 -4.93 19.84
CA MET A 316 15.45 -4.82 21.15
C MET A 316 15.53 -6.16 21.88
N ILE A 317 14.39 -6.85 22.00
CA ILE A 317 14.33 -8.16 22.67
C ILE A 317 15.16 -9.20 21.90
N SER A 318 15.06 -9.22 20.57
CA SER A 318 15.79 -10.15 19.72
C SER A 318 17.30 -9.99 19.85
N MET A 319 17.81 -8.75 19.85
CA MET A 319 19.24 -8.44 19.99
C MET A 319 19.79 -8.80 21.37
N ALA A 320 19.02 -8.52 22.44
CA ALA A 320 19.38 -8.93 23.79
C ALA A 320 19.42 -10.46 23.91
N ARG A 321 18.42 -11.16 23.37
CA ARG A 321 18.36 -12.63 23.35
C ARG A 321 19.52 -13.23 22.57
N GLN A 322 19.85 -12.70 21.39
CA GLN A 322 20.96 -13.19 20.58
C GLN A 322 22.29 -13.06 21.34
N SER A 323 22.49 -11.91 22.00
CA SER A 323 23.69 -11.68 22.83
C SER A 323 23.80 -12.67 23.98
N LEU A 324 22.68 -12.98 24.63
CA LEU A 324 22.61 -13.98 25.70
C LEU A 324 22.94 -15.37 25.19
N VAL A 325 22.28 -15.81 24.11
CA VAL A 325 22.49 -17.13 23.48
C VAL A 325 23.95 -17.30 23.05
N ASN A 326 24.55 -16.27 22.43
CA ASN A 326 25.95 -16.30 22.02
C ASN A 326 26.92 -16.48 23.21
N LYS A 327 26.69 -15.80 24.34
CA LYS A 327 27.53 -15.96 25.55
C LYS A 327 27.35 -17.32 26.21
N VAL A 328 26.10 -17.80 26.30
CA VAL A 328 25.78 -19.13 26.87
C VAL A 328 26.38 -20.25 26.02
N SER A 329 26.29 -20.16 24.70
CA SER A 329 26.90 -21.13 23.77
C SER A 329 28.41 -21.22 23.96
N ARG A 330 29.07 -20.09 24.25
CA ARG A 330 30.51 -20.02 24.57
C ARG A 330 30.86 -20.41 26.00
N ARG A 331 29.90 -20.87 26.82
CA ARG A 331 30.05 -21.22 28.25
C ARG A 331 30.69 -20.11 29.09
N GLN A 332 30.45 -18.85 28.73
CA GLN A 332 30.97 -17.70 29.46
C GLN A 332 30.03 -17.32 30.62
N ARG A 333 30.59 -16.70 31.68
CA ARG A 333 29.77 -16.11 32.75
C ARG A 333 28.88 -15.00 32.16
N VAL A 334 27.59 -15.08 32.47
CA VAL A 334 26.56 -14.16 31.99
C VAL A 334 26.41 -13.02 32.98
N ASP A 335 26.62 -11.79 32.51
CA ASP A 335 26.30 -10.56 33.25
C ASP A 335 25.04 -9.93 32.63
N MET A 336 24.02 -9.66 33.43
CA MET A 336 22.75 -9.09 32.98
C MET A 336 22.91 -7.73 32.27
N ASN A 337 24.01 -7.00 32.50
CA ASN A 337 24.33 -5.80 31.73
C ASN A 337 24.43 -6.05 30.21
N LEU A 338 24.72 -7.28 29.77
CA LEU A 338 24.83 -7.63 28.35
C LEU A 338 23.52 -7.46 27.56
N LEU A 339 22.37 -7.41 28.25
CA LEU A 339 21.04 -7.26 27.66
C LEU A 339 20.73 -5.81 27.26
N PHE A 340 21.56 -4.86 27.69
CA PHE A 340 21.36 -3.43 27.50
C PHE A 340 22.52 -2.81 26.72
N LEU A 341 22.24 -1.71 26.03
CA LEU A 341 23.26 -0.77 25.58
C LEU A 341 23.59 0.14 26.77
N ASN A 342 24.65 -0.19 27.51
CA ASN A 342 25.07 0.63 28.64
C ASN A 342 25.94 1.79 28.14
N ILE A 343 25.58 3.02 28.43
CA ILE A 343 26.35 4.22 28.09
C ILE A 343 26.84 4.86 29.38
N LYS A 344 28.17 4.91 29.56
CA LYS A 344 28.81 5.48 30.75
C LYS A 344 29.53 6.78 30.40
N VAL A 345 29.07 7.90 30.97
CA VAL A 345 29.50 9.24 30.56
C VAL A 345 29.77 10.16 31.75
N ARG A 346 30.69 11.11 31.61
CA ARG A 346 30.94 12.16 32.59
C ARG A 346 30.14 13.41 32.20
N ARG A 347 29.50 14.09 33.16
CA ARG A 347 28.75 15.34 32.87
C ARG A 347 29.62 16.39 32.17
N ALA A 348 30.87 16.53 32.59
CA ALA A 348 31.82 17.49 32.04
C ALA A 348 32.29 17.17 30.61
N GLN A 349 32.11 15.93 30.15
CA GLN A 349 32.55 15.43 28.83
C GLN A 349 31.41 14.67 28.15
N LEU A 350 30.17 15.17 28.32
CA LEU A 350 28.95 14.46 27.93
C LEU A 350 28.96 14.08 26.45
N LEU A 351 29.18 15.06 25.58
CA LEU A 351 29.16 14.87 24.13
C LEU A 351 30.25 13.89 23.68
N SER A 352 31.52 14.16 24.01
CA SER A 352 32.65 13.31 23.61
C SER A 352 32.52 11.87 24.13
N ASP A 353 32.19 11.69 25.42
CA ASP A 353 32.03 10.35 26.01
C ASP A 353 30.85 9.60 25.34
N SER A 354 29.76 10.30 25.01
CA SER A 354 28.60 9.71 24.32
C SER A 354 28.94 9.27 22.90
N LEU A 355 29.66 10.12 22.15
CA LEU A 355 30.14 9.81 20.80
C LEU A 355 31.05 8.56 20.85
N ASP A 356 32.02 8.52 21.77
CA ASP A 356 32.94 7.41 21.90
C ASP A 356 32.26 6.09 22.30
N GLU A 357 31.30 6.13 23.23
CA GLU A 357 30.57 4.95 23.68
C GLU A 357 29.69 4.37 22.57
N LEU A 358 28.96 5.21 21.83
CA LEU A 358 28.09 4.78 20.72
C LEU A 358 28.91 4.27 19.52
N SER A 359 30.05 4.92 19.25
CA SER A 359 31.03 4.48 18.24
C SER A 359 31.56 3.07 18.53
N ARG A 360 31.98 2.81 19.78
CA ARG A 360 32.52 1.50 20.19
C ARG A 360 31.46 0.40 20.26
N LYS A 361 30.19 0.75 20.50
CA LYS A 361 29.09 -0.20 20.74
C LYS A 361 28.12 -0.32 19.57
N ARG A 362 28.60 -0.12 18.33
CA ARG A 362 27.78 -0.18 17.10
C ARG A 362 26.91 -1.44 16.97
N ALA A 363 27.41 -2.60 17.38
CA ALA A 363 26.67 -3.87 17.31
C ALA A 363 25.49 -3.95 18.30
N ASP A 364 25.50 -3.12 19.35
CA ASP A 364 24.54 -3.14 20.45
C ASP A 364 23.54 -1.97 20.39
N LEU A 365 23.62 -1.12 19.35
CA LEU A 365 22.73 0.04 19.12
C LEU A 365 21.25 -0.29 18.96
N LYS A 366 20.89 -1.58 18.91
CA LYS A 366 19.49 -1.99 18.89
C LYS A 366 19.04 -2.56 20.22
N LYS A 367 19.86 -2.54 21.28
CA LYS A 367 19.47 -2.96 22.63
C LYS A 367 18.84 -1.79 23.38
N LYS A 368 18.09 -2.12 24.44
CA LYS A 368 17.54 -1.09 25.34
C LYS A 368 18.67 -0.28 25.97
N LEU A 369 18.61 1.04 25.83
CA LEU A 369 19.57 1.98 26.38
C LEU A 369 19.49 2.02 27.91
N LYS A 370 20.65 2.11 28.55
CA LYS A 370 20.81 2.36 29.99
C LYS A 370 21.97 3.32 30.20
N VAL A 371 21.73 4.45 30.86
CA VAL A 371 22.76 5.47 31.07
C VAL A 371 23.28 5.44 32.51
N THR A 372 24.57 5.72 32.69
CA THR A 372 25.21 5.90 34.00
C THR A 372 26.16 7.08 33.97
N PHE A 373 25.92 8.06 34.85
CA PHE A 373 26.85 9.16 35.05
C PHE A 373 28.00 8.73 35.98
N VAL A 374 29.24 8.99 35.57
CA VAL A 374 30.42 8.59 36.34
C VAL A 374 30.46 9.33 37.66
N GLY A 375 30.55 8.59 38.77
CA GLY A 375 30.61 9.15 40.12
C GLY A 375 29.24 9.43 40.75
N GLU A 376 28.14 9.17 40.03
CA GLU A 376 26.78 9.35 40.54
C GLU A 376 26.14 8.01 40.90
N ALA A 377 25.53 7.95 42.08
CA ALA A 377 24.72 6.80 42.49
C ALA A 377 23.34 6.90 41.82
N GLY A 378 23.00 5.94 40.97
CA GLY A 378 21.69 5.92 40.33
C GLY A 378 21.46 4.66 39.50
N LEU A 379 20.28 4.04 39.68
CA LEU A 379 19.79 2.98 38.80
C LEU A 379 18.88 3.63 37.75
N ASP A 380 19.25 3.50 36.48
CA ASP A 380 18.45 4.06 35.40
C ASP A 380 17.16 3.26 35.16
N MET A 381 16.04 3.83 35.61
CA MET A 381 14.68 3.36 35.30
C MET A 381 14.03 4.18 34.18
N GLY A 382 14.85 4.87 33.36
CA GLY A 382 14.46 5.76 32.26
C GLY A 382 14.75 7.24 32.54
N GLY A 383 14.89 7.62 33.82
CA GLY A 383 15.16 9.01 34.22
C GLY A 383 16.53 9.51 33.77
N LEU A 384 17.59 8.73 33.97
CA LEU A 384 18.95 9.11 33.56
C LEU A 384 19.09 9.08 32.04
N THR A 385 18.44 8.12 31.37
CA THR A 385 18.36 8.11 29.90
C THR A 385 17.70 9.38 29.37
N LYS A 386 16.55 9.80 29.92
CA LYS A 386 15.86 11.03 29.51
C LYS A 386 16.73 12.28 29.73
N GLU A 387 17.38 12.38 30.88
CA GLU A 387 18.29 13.48 31.20
C GLU A 387 19.47 13.53 30.22
N TRP A 388 20.13 12.39 30.00
CA TRP A 388 21.24 12.27 29.05
C TRP A 388 20.86 12.73 27.65
N PHE A 389 19.71 12.28 27.13
CA PHE A 389 19.21 12.74 25.83
C PHE A 389 18.99 14.25 25.79
N LEU A 390 18.34 14.81 26.81
CA LEU A 390 18.05 16.24 26.85
C LEU A 390 19.32 17.08 26.86
N LEU A 391 20.32 16.68 27.66
CA LEU A 391 21.61 17.37 27.72
C LEU A 391 22.39 17.22 26.41
N LEU A 392 22.40 16.03 25.83
CA LEU A 392 23.11 15.73 24.59
C LEU A 392 22.54 16.52 23.41
N VAL A 393 21.21 16.53 23.25
CA VAL A 393 20.51 17.33 22.23
C VAL A 393 20.82 18.82 22.41
N ARG A 394 20.79 19.34 23.64
CA ARG A 394 21.13 20.75 23.90
C ARG A 394 22.56 21.12 23.48
N GLN A 395 23.53 20.23 23.70
CA GLN A 395 24.91 20.44 23.27
C GLN A 395 25.06 20.36 21.75
N ILE A 396 24.39 19.39 21.10
CA ILE A 396 24.43 19.20 19.64
C ILE A 396 23.86 20.42 18.89
N PHE A 397 22.76 20.99 19.38
CA PHE A 397 22.12 22.15 18.76
C PHE A 397 22.68 23.49 19.28
N HIS A 398 23.73 23.47 20.10
CA HIS A 398 24.36 24.71 20.57
C HIS A 398 25.13 25.38 19.43
N ILE A 399 25.02 26.72 19.34
CA ILE A 399 25.66 27.51 18.28
C ILE A 399 27.18 27.29 18.28
N ASP A 400 27.79 27.25 19.47
CA ASP A 400 29.25 27.05 19.62
C ASP A 400 29.74 25.69 19.12
N TYR A 401 28.87 24.67 19.06
CA TYR A 401 29.24 23.38 18.49
C TYR A 401 29.17 23.39 16.96
N GLY A 402 28.38 24.28 16.37
CA GLY A 402 28.48 24.63 14.95
C GLY A 402 27.90 23.63 13.95
N MET A 403 27.27 22.53 14.39
CA MET A 403 26.67 21.54 13.48
C MET A 403 25.35 21.97 12.83
N PHE A 404 24.60 22.86 13.50
CA PHE A 404 23.29 23.30 13.08
C PHE A 404 23.16 24.82 13.19
N THR A 405 22.42 25.41 12.26
CA THR A 405 22.06 26.84 12.25
C THR A 405 20.57 26.97 12.50
N TYR A 406 20.19 27.86 13.42
CA TYR A 406 18.79 28.13 13.69
C TYR A 406 18.21 29.09 12.64
N LEU A 407 17.19 28.64 11.93
CA LEU A 407 16.44 29.43 10.96
C LEU A 407 15.24 30.06 11.67
N LYS A 408 15.30 31.38 11.90
CA LYS A 408 14.27 32.13 12.62
C LYS A 408 12.90 32.06 11.96
N ASP A 409 12.86 32.13 10.63
CA ASP A 409 11.61 32.22 9.85
C ASP A 409 10.78 30.93 9.94
N SER A 410 11.44 29.77 9.93
CA SER A 410 10.78 28.46 10.04
C SER A 410 10.73 27.92 11.47
N ARG A 411 11.43 28.56 12.41
CA ARG A 411 11.67 28.08 13.78
C ARG A 411 12.28 26.68 13.82
N CYS A 412 13.11 26.34 12.83
CA CYS A 412 13.76 25.04 12.67
C CYS A 412 15.29 25.17 12.72
N HIS A 413 15.98 24.07 13.01
CA HIS A 413 17.43 23.96 12.84
C HIS A 413 17.73 23.34 11.46
N TRP A 414 18.75 23.86 10.77
CA TRP A 414 19.25 23.34 9.51
C TRP A 414 20.73 23.00 9.61
N PHE A 415 21.21 22.04 8.83
CA PHE A 415 22.63 21.69 8.79
C PHE A 415 23.47 22.92 8.46
N SER A 416 24.50 23.17 9.24
CA SER A 416 25.44 24.26 8.98
C SER A 416 26.17 24.03 7.64
N SER A 417 26.36 25.08 6.85
CA SER A 417 27.15 25.02 5.60
C SER A 417 28.67 25.07 5.82
N TRP A 418 29.13 25.06 7.07
CA TRP A 418 30.56 25.04 7.39
C TRP A 418 31.18 23.70 7.00
N LYS A 419 32.41 23.75 6.48
CA LYS A 419 33.18 22.54 6.18
C LYS A 419 33.42 21.81 7.49
N CYS A 420 32.65 20.75 7.73
CA CYS A 420 32.89 19.86 8.84
C CYS A 420 33.95 18.85 8.42
N ASP A 421 35.10 18.88 9.08
CA ASP A 421 36.19 17.93 8.84
C ASP A 421 35.83 16.51 9.35
N ASN A 422 34.73 16.36 10.10
CA ASN A 422 34.36 15.11 10.77
C ASN A 422 32.90 14.69 10.57
N TYR A 423 32.59 14.05 9.44
CA TYR A 423 31.27 13.45 9.15
C TYR A 423 30.79 12.40 10.17
N SER A 424 31.69 11.88 11.01
CA SER A 424 31.34 10.90 12.04
C SER A 424 30.42 11.48 13.12
N GLU A 425 30.50 12.79 13.38
CA GLU A 425 29.65 13.48 14.36
C GLU A 425 28.20 13.55 13.85
N PHE A 426 27.98 13.88 12.57
CA PHE A 426 26.66 13.82 11.95
C PHE A 426 26.06 12.42 11.94
N GLN A 427 26.88 11.39 11.67
CA GLN A 427 26.44 10.00 11.75
C GLN A 427 25.96 9.65 13.17
N LEU A 428 26.64 10.18 14.18
CA LEU A 428 26.35 9.86 15.57
C LEU A 428 25.17 10.64 16.13
N VAL A 429 24.99 11.90 15.71
CA VAL A 429 23.73 12.66 15.92
C VAL A 429 22.55 11.90 15.32
N GLY A 430 22.71 11.34 14.11
CA GLY A 430 21.72 10.44 13.52
C GLY A 430 21.43 9.22 14.40
N THR A 431 22.48 8.56 14.92
CA THR A 431 22.36 7.39 15.79
C THR A 431 21.59 7.69 17.08
N VAL A 432 21.85 8.85 17.70
CA VAL A 432 21.15 9.34 18.89
C VAL A 432 19.67 9.58 18.58
N SER A 433 19.37 10.22 17.44
CA SER A 433 17.99 10.53 17.02
C SER A 433 17.13 9.28 16.76
N PHE A 434 17.74 8.12 16.49
CA PHE A 434 17.02 6.85 16.34
C PHE A 434 16.67 6.17 17.67
N HIS A 435 17.30 6.57 18.78
CA HIS A 435 17.04 6.00 20.11
C HIS A 435 16.10 6.85 20.97
N SER A 436 15.79 8.08 20.55
CA SER A 436 14.78 8.97 21.14
C SER A 436 13.40 8.70 20.56
#